data_AF-A0A932R4I1-F1
#
_entry.id   AF-A0A932R4I1-F1
#
_cell.length_a   1.000
_cell.length_b   1.000
_cell.length_c   1.000
_cell.angle_alpha   90.00
_cell.angle_beta   90.00
_cell.angle_gamma   90.00
#
_symmetry.space_group_name_H-M   'P 1'
#
loop_
_entity.id
_entity.type
_entity.pdbx_description
1 polymer ?
#
loop_
_entity_poly.entity_id
_entity_poly.type
_entity_poly.pdbx_seq_one_letter_code
_entity_poly.pdbx_strand_id
1 'polypeptide(L)'
;MISELHKQTFTTAILVLLITIQTLQLFTVAKIYYSSDAPETISYLNSNFPGSSIATLDGIEISSLLQTEKRFNLLTLTGMPTIGANPLLSGIFPEIVVVNDNTTEDIATNQILAKQYNIQKVFGRYSIFKIKI
;
A
#
# COMPACT_ATOMS: atom_id res chain seq x y z
N MET A 1 35.02 -23.07 -44.21
CA MET A 1 35.50 -22.47 -42.94
C MET A 1 34.96 -21.06 -42.70
N ILE A 2 35.03 -20.13 -43.69
CA ILE A 2 34.51 -18.75 -43.54
C ILE A 2 32.98 -18.69 -43.33
N SER A 3 32.21 -19.60 -43.94
CA SER A 3 30.73 -19.69 -43.77
C SER A 3 30.29 -20.07 -42.35
N GLU A 4 31.04 -20.95 -41.68
CA GLU A 4 30.76 -21.37 -40.29
C GLU A 4 30.97 -20.20 -39.30
N LEU A 5 32.02 -19.41 -39.52
CA LEU A 5 32.36 -18.25 -38.69
C LEU A 5 31.25 -17.18 -38.73
N HIS A 6 30.69 -16.92 -39.91
CA HIS A 6 29.58 -15.97 -40.08
C HIS A 6 28.30 -16.43 -39.36
N LYS A 7 28.01 -17.72 -39.37
CA LYS A 7 26.86 -18.30 -38.65
C LYS A 7 27.03 -18.18 -37.14
N GLN A 8 28.25 -18.39 -36.64
CA GLN A 8 28.56 -18.23 -35.22
C GLN A 8 28.39 -16.78 -34.78
N THR A 9 28.98 -15.82 -35.51
CA THR A 9 28.85 -14.39 -35.18
C THR A 9 27.40 -13.91 -35.22
N PHE A 10 26.60 -14.41 -36.16
CA PHE A 10 25.18 -14.07 -36.28
C PHE A 10 24.37 -14.63 -35.11
N THR A 11 24.61 -15.88 -34.73
CA THR A 11 23.95 -16.52 -33.57
C THR A 11 24.31 -15.80 -32.27
N THR A 12 25.59 -15.43 -32.08
CA THR A 12 26.03 -14.67 -30.91
C THR A 12 25.37 -13.29 -30.85
N ALA A 13 25.27 -12.58 -31.97
CA ALA A 13 24.60 -11.28 -32.02
C ALA A 13 23.11 -11.38 -31.63
N ILE A 14 22.41 -12.40 -32.11
CA ILE A 14 21.01 -12.65 -31.75
C ILE A 14 20.87 -12.97 -30.26
N LEU A 15 21.74 -13.81 -29.71
CA LEU A 15 21.73 -14.14 -28.28
C LEU A 15 21.95 -12.90 -27.40
N VAL A 16 22.93 -12.05 -27.75
CA VAL A 16 23.20 -10.80 -27.02
C VAL A 16 21.99 -9.85 -27.09
N LEU A 17 21.35 -9.73 -28.26
CA LEU A 17 20.14 -8.93 -28.42
C LEU A 17 19.01 -9.45 -27.52
N LEU A 18 18.75 -10.76 -27.53
CA LEU A 18 17.70 -11.37 -26.71
C LEU A 18 17.96 -11.20 -25.21
N ILE A 19 19.20 -11.39 -24.75
CA ILE A 19 19.58 -11.17 -23.34
C ILE A 19 19.36 -9.71 -22.94
N THR A 20 19.69 -8.77 -23.82
CA THR A 20 19.51 -7.33 -23.55
C THR A 20 18.03 -6.98 -23.40
N ILE A 21 17.17 -7.50 -24.28
CA ILE A 21 15.71 -7.30 -24.22
C ILE A 21 15.14 -7.90 -22.93
N GLN A 22 15.52 -9.13 -22.58
CA GLN A 22 15.04 -9.80 -21.37
C GLN A 22 15.48 -9.06 -20.10
N THR A 23 16.72 -8.56 -20.08
CA THR A 23 17.23 -7.76 -18.96
C THR A 23 16.43 -6.47 -18.81
N LEU A 24 16.19 -5.76 -19.92
CA LEU A 24 15.40 -4.52 -19.90
C LEU A 24 13.95 -4.76 -19.48
N GLN A 25 13.36 -5.88 -19.90
CA GLN A 25 12.03 -6.32 -19.48
C GLN A 25 11.98 -6.59 -17.97
N LEU A 26 12.96 -7.30 -17.40
CA LEU A 26 13.03 -7.56 -15.96
C LEU A 26 13.02 -6.25 -15.15
N PHE A 27 13.82 -5.26 -15.54
CA PHE A 27 13.87 -3.98 -14.82
C PHE A 27 12.62 -3.11 -15.03
N THR A 28 11.99 -3.18 -16.20
CA THR A 28 10.78 -2.40 -16.50
C THR A 28 9.56 -3.01 -15.82
N VAL A 29 9.43 -4.33 -15.84
CA VAL A 29 8.32 -5.07 -15.23
C VAL A 29 8.46 -5.12 -13.71
N ALA A 30 9.68 -5.23 -13.16
CA ALA A 30 9.89 -5.17 -11.71
C ALA A 30 9.38 -3.87 -11.08
N LYS A 31 9.47 -2.72 -11.79
CA LYS A 31 8.91 -1.45 -11.33
C LYS A 31 7.37 -1.46 -11.23
N ILE A 32 6.68 -2.36 -11.93
CA ILE A 32 5.22 -2.50 -11.84
C ILE A 32 4.81 -3.20 -10.54
N TYR A 33 5.68 -4.05 -9.97
CA TYR A 33 5.38 -4.83 -8.76
C TYR A 33 5.75 -4.12 -7.45
N TYR A 34 6.65 -3.12 -7.47
CA TYR A 34 6.88 -2.26 -6.32
C TYR A 34 5.84 -1.13 -6.30
N SER A 35 4.62 -1.43 -5.84
CA SER A 35 3.68 -0.39 -5.42
C SER A 35 4.35 0.36 -4.25
N SER A 36 4.83 1.58 -4.51
CA SER A 36 5.49 2.44 -3.50
C SER A 36 4.50 3.04 -2.51
N ASP A 37 3.20 2.82 -2.74
CA ASP A 37 2.09 3.35 -1.95
C ASP A 37 2.24 3.05 -0.45
N ALA A 38 2.60 1.82 -0.07
CA ALA A 38 2.71 1.44 1.34
C ALA A 38 3.90 2.09 2.05
N PRO A 39 5.14 2.00 1.52
CA PRO A 39 6.29 2.74 2.06
C PRO A 39 6.08 4.26 2.12
N GLU A 40 5.49 4.86 1.08
CA GLU A 40 5.21 6.30 1.03
C GLU A 40 4.18 6.72 2.08
N THR A 41 3.09 5.95 2.21
CA THR A 41 2.06 6.17 3.23
C THR A 41 2.68 6.16 4.63
N ILE A 42 3.56 5.20 4.92
CA ILE A 42 4.19 5.10 6.24
C ILE A 42 5.22 6.19 6.49
N SER A 43 6.00 6.55 5.47
CA SER A 43 6.90 7.69 5.56
C SER A 43 6.13 8.97 5.90
N TYR A 44 4.98 9.18 5.26
CA TYR A 44 4.10 10.29 5.54
C TYR A 44 3.51 10.24 6.96
N LEU A 45 3.00 9.10 7.40
CA LEU A 45 2.45 8.91 8.75
C LEU A 45 3.49 9.17 9.84
N ASN A 46 4.71 8.63 9.68
CA ASN A 46 5.77 8.83 10.67
C ASN A 46 6.25 10.28 10.74
N SER A 47 6.24 10.99 9.62
CA SER A 47 6.70 12.39 9.55
C SER A 47 5.65 13.38 10.07
N ASN A 48 4.37 13.16 9.75
CA ASN A 48 3.30 14.12 10.06
C ASN A 48 2.51 13.77 11.33
N PHE A 49 2.51 12.51 11.73
CA PHE A 49 1.76 12.00 12.88
C PHE A 49 2.65 11.13 13.80
N PRO A 50 3.78 11.67 14.30
CA PRO A 50 4.77 10.87 15.01
C PRO A 50 4.28 10.27 16.34
N GLY A 51 3.25 10.85 16.97
CA GLY A 51 2.69 10.37 18.25
C GLY A 51 1.21 10.01 18.21
N SER A 52 0.61 9.97 17.01
CA SER A 52 -0.82 9.70 16.86
C SER A 52 -1.12 8.21 16.89
N SER A 53 -2.29 7.87 17.42
CA SER A 53 -2.88 6.53 17.29
C SER A 53 -3.32 6.31 15.84
N ILE A 54 -2.83 5.23 15.22
CA ILE A 54 -3.13 4.88 13.84
C ILE A 54 -3.88 3.55 13.79
N ALA A 55 -5.07 3.57 13.21
CA ALA A 55 -5.84 2.39 12.86
C ALA A 55 -5.74 2.11 11.35
N THR A 56 -5.68 0.84 10.98
CA THR A 56 -5.65 0.41 9.57
C THR A 56 -6.87 -0.46 9.28
N LEU A 57 -7.63 -0.13 8.24
CA LEU A 57 -8.73 -0.94 7.71
C LEU A 57 -8.27 -1.60 6.41
N ASP A 58 -8.31 -2.94 6.38
CA ASP A 58 -7.96 -3.78 5.22
C ASP A 58 -6.60 -3.48 4.56
N GLY A 59 -5.67 -2.94 5.35
CA GLY A 59 -4.31 -2.60 4.94
C GLY A 59 -3.26 -3.39 5.71
N ILE A 60 -3.18 -4.72 5.51
CA ILE A 60 -2.20 -5.60 6.18
C ILE A 60 -0.75 -5.13 5.93
N GLU A 61 -0.46 -4.65 4.72
CA GLU A 61 0.86 -4.11 4.35
C GLU A 61 1.24 -2.93 5.25
N ILE A 62 0.34 -1.95 5.39
CA ILE A 62 0.55 -0.78 6.26
C ILE A 62 0.63 -1.21 7.73
N SER A 63 -0.30 -2.07 8.16
CA SER A 63 -0.34 -2.52 9.55
C SER A 63 0.99 -3.17 9.91
N SER A 64 1.53 -4.07 9.07
CA SER A 64 2.77 -4.79 9.31
C SER A 64 4.01 -3.90 9.47
N LEU A 65 4.05 -2.78 8.76
CA LEU A 65 5.17 -1.84 8.71
C LEU A 65 5.05 -0.70 9.75
N LEU A 66 3.87 -0.50 10.36
CA LEU A 66 3.68 0.43 11.46
C LEU A 66 4.38 -0.06 12.73
N GLN A 67 5.03 0.87 13.45
CA GLN A 67 5.61 0.62 14.76
C GLN A 67 4.55 0.14 15.75
N THR A 68 4.86 -0.91 16.53
CA THR A 68 3.92 -1.59 17.44
C THR A 68 3.22 -0.65 18.41
N GLU A 69 3.93 0.37 18.89
CA GLU A 69 3.46 1.40 19.82
C GLU A 69 2.40 2.34 19.22
N LYS A 70 2.30 2.41 17.88
CA LYS A 70 1.31 3.24 17.16
C LYS A 70 0.14 2.42 16.61
N ARG A 71 0.20 1.09 16.72
CA ARG A 71 -0.71 0.17 16.02
C ARG A 71 -1.96 -0.12 16.87
N PHE A 72 -3.11 0.40 16.44
CA PHE A 72 -4.40 -0.11 16.89
C PHE A 72 -4.86 -1.22 15.94
N ASN A 73 -4.75 -2.48 16.39
CA ASN A 73 -5.26 -3.63 15.63
C ASN A 73 -6.79 -3.66 15.69
N LEU A 74 -7.46 -3.17 14.65
CA LEU A 74 -8.88 -3.47 14.41
C LEU A 74 -8.95 -4.75 13.57
N LEU A 75 -9.29 -5.87 14.22
CA LEU A 75 -9.57 -7.14 13.55
C LEU A 75 -10.99 -7.08 12.95
N THR A 76 -11.07 -7.20 11.64
CA THR A 76 -12.32 -7.32 10.88
C THR A 76 -13.04 -8.62 11.27
N LEU A 77 -14.17 -8.50 11.98
CA LEU A 77 -15.12 -9.60 12.17
C LEU A 77 -16.21 -9.49 11.11
N THR A 78 -16.32 -10.53 10.31
CA THR A 78 -17.35 -10.75 9.29
C THR A 78 -18.75 -10.42 9.81
N GLY A 79 -19.40 -9.41 9.23
CA GLY A 79 -20.86 -9.38 9.15
C GLY A 79 -21.65 -8.33 9.94
N MET A 80 -21.08 -7.26 10.53
CA MET A 80 -21.75 -5.96 10.79
C MET A 80 -20.88 -4.99 11.65
N PRO A 81 -21.19 -3.66 11.70
CA PRO A 81 -20.22 -2.59 11.65
C PRO A 81 -19.68 -2.22 13.02
N THR A 82 -18.37 -2.03 13.14
CA THR A 82 -17.80 -1.07 14.09
C THR A 82 -16.50 -0.51 13.55
N ILE A 83 -16.63 0.48 12.67
CA ILE A 83 -15.63 1.53 12.58
C ILE A 83 -15.65 2.25 13.94
N GLY A 84 -14.66 1.96 14.80
CA GLY A 84 -14.38 2.73 16.01
C GLY A 84 -14.95 2.24 17.35
N ALA A 85 -15.37 0.98 17.53
CA ALA A 85 -15.78 0.52 18.86
C ALA A 85 -15.21 -0.85 19.23
N ASN A 86 -14.08 -0.83 19.95
CA ASN A 86 -13.78 -1.90 20.89
C ASN A 86 -14.77 -1.78 22.06
N PRO A 87 -15.58 -2.80 22.38
CA PRO A 87 -16.55 -2.75 23.48
C PRO A 87 -15.93 -2.48 24.86
N LEU A 88 -14.62 -2.65 24.99
CA LEU A 88 -13.85 -2.36 26.21
C LEU A 88 -13.22 -0.95 26.23
N LEU A 89 -13.25 -0.21 25.11
CA LEU A 89 -12.63 1.12 24.95
C LEU A 89 -13.63 2.14 24.40
N SER A 90 -14.86 2.15 24.93
CA SER A 90 -15.91 3.12 24.58
C SER A 90 -15.44 4.56 24.87
N GLY A 91 -14.86 5.23 23.88
CA GLY A 91 -14.44 6.64 23.97
C GLY A 91 -13.10 7.01 23.35
N ILE A 92 -12.24 6.07 22.96
CA ILE A 92 -10.93 6.40 22.34
C ILE A 92 -10.99 6.07 20.84
N PHE A 93 -11.33 7.08 20.05
CA PHE A 93 -11.22 7.02 18.60
C PHE A 93 -9.75 7.18 18.18
N PRO A 94 -9.26 6.40 17.21
CA PRO A 94 -7.93 6.62 16.67
C PRO A 94 -7.86 8.00 16.02
N GLU A 95 -6.75 8.71 16.19
CA GLU A 95 -6.60 10.04 15.59
C GLU A 95 -6.49 9.93 14.06
N ILE A 96 -5.88 8.85 13.59
CA ILE A 96 -5.66 8.58 12.17
C ILE A 96 -6.21 7.20 11.79
N VAL A 97 -6.93 7.14 10.67
CA VAL A 97 -7.40 5.90 10.05
C VAL A 97 -6.83 5.81 8.64
N VAL A 98 -6.25 4.66 8.29
CA VAL A 98 -5.76 4.36 6.94
C VAL A 98 -6.64 3.28 6.35
N VAL A 99 -7.21 3.53 5.17
CA VAL A 99 -8.10 2.60 4.47
C VAL A 99 -7.45 2.19 3.15
N ASN A 100 -7.60 0.94 2.76
CA ASN A 100 -7.15 0.41 1.49
C ASN A 100 -8.31 0.35 0.49
N ASP A 101 -8.42 1.32 -0.42
CA ASP A 101 -9.56 1.56 -1.30
C ASP A 101 -9.67 0.61 -2.51
N ASN A 102 -9.27 -0.66 -2.38
CA ASN A 102 -9.25 -1.61 -3.51
C ASN A 102 -10.61 -2.26 -3.83
N THR A 103 -11.66 -2.02 -3.04
CA THR A 103 -12.92 -2.74 -3.09
C THR A 103 -14.14 -1.83 -3.04
N THR A 104 -15.29 -2.33 -3.54
CA THR A 104 -16.56 -1.59 -3.56
C THR A 104 -17.12 -1.33 -2.16
N GLU A 105 -16.72 -2.13 -1.16
CA GLU A 105 -17.07 -1.92 0.25
C GLU A 105 -16.41 -0.65 0.82
N ASP A 106 -15.30 -0.20 0.21
CA ASP A 106 -14.55 0.98 0.64
C ASP A 106 -15.31 2.28 0.40
N ILE A 107 -16.24 2.33 -0.57
CA ILE A 107 -17.08 3.52 -0.80
C ILE A 107 -18.01 3.75 0.40
N ALA A 108 -18.59 2.68 0.96
CA ALA A 108 -19.47 2.79 2.12
C ALA A 108 -18.67 3.12 3.39
N THR A 109 -17.52 2.49 3.57
CA THR A 109 -16.57 2.79 4.66
C THR A 109 -16.13 4.25 4.62
N ASN A 110 -15.77 4.76 3.44
CA ASN A 110 -15.35 6.14 3.24
C ASN A 110 -16.48 7.15 3.50
N GLN A 111 -17.73 6.82 3.12
CA GLN A 111 -18.89 7.66 3.45
C GLN A 111 -19.17 7.73 4.96
N ILE A 112 -18.95 6.63 5.69
CA ILE A 112 -19.12 6.59 7.15
C ILE A 112 -17.99 7.38 7.82
N LEU A 113 -16.73 7.15 7.41
CA LEU A 113 -15.56 7.86 7.93
C LEU A 113 -15.62 9.36 7.66
N ALA A 114 -16.12 9.78 6.49
CA ALA A 114 -16.25 11.18 6.13
C ALA A 114 -17.14 11.99 7.08
N LYS A 115 -18.00 11.34 7.90
CA LYS A 115 -18.78 12.02 8.93
C LYS A 115 -17.90 12.53 10.07
N GLN A 116 -16.97 11.70 10.55
CA GLN A 116 -16.16 11.96 11.74
C GLN A 116 -14.70 12.32 11.43
N TYR A 117 -14.25 12.12 10.19
CA TYR A 117 -12.86 12.31 9.78
C TYR A 117 -12.76 13.17 8.52
N ASN A 118 -11.65 13.87 8.38
CA ASN A 118 -11.24 14.58 7.17
C ASN A 118 -10.18 13.77 6.43
N ILE A 119 -10.33 13.65 5.11
CA ILE A 119 -9.28 13.09 4.25
C ILE A 119 -8.11 14.07 4.27
N GLN A 120 -6.93 13.58 4.67
CA GLN A 120 -5.69 14.35 4.67
C GLN A 120 -4.94 14.14 3.35
N LYS A 121 -4.78 12.88 2.95
CA LYS A 121 -3.98 12.53 1.78
C LYS A 121 -4.33 11.14 1.27
N VAL A 122 -4.11 10.92 -0.02
CA VAL A 122 -4.27 9.63 -0.71
C VAL A 122 -2.95 9.28 -1.38
N PHE A 123 -2.49 8.04 -1.18
CA PHE A 123 -1.29 7.47 -1.79
C PHE A 123 -1.67 6.17 -2.51
N GLY A 124 -1.85 6.25 -3.83
CA GLY A 124 -2.32 5.12 -4.63
C GLY A 124 -3.64 4.58 -4.09
N ARG A 125 -3.60 3.36 -3.55
CA ARG A 125 -4.74 2.66 -2.94
C ARG A 125 -4.99 2.97 -1.46
N TYR A 126 -4.17 3.79 -0.81
CA TYR A 126 -4.35 4.13 0.60
C TYR A 126 -4.89 5.53 0.81
N SER A 127 -6.02 5.65 1.50
CA SER A 127 -6.57 6.91 1.96
C SER A 127 -6.30 7.12 3.46
N ILE A 128 -5.77 8.28 3.80
CA ILE A 128 -5.45 8.68 5.17
C ILE A 128 -6.51 9.67 5.66
N PHE A 129 -7.19 9.29 6.73
CA PHE A 129 -8.23 10.05 7.39
C PHE A 129 -7.74 10.52 8.75
N LYS A 130 -8.00 11.79 9.08
CA LYS A 130 -7.73 12.38 10.40
C LYS A 130 -9.03 12.78 11.08
N ILE A 131 -9.18 12.49 12.37
CA ILE A 131 -10.39 12.82 13.13
C ILE A 131 -10.68 14.33 13.09
N LYS A 132 -11.96 14.69 12.92
CA LYS A 132 -12.43 16.07 13.06
C LYS A 132 -12.51 16.39 14.55
N ILE A 133 -11.67 17.32 14.99
CA ILE A 133 -11.75 17.92 16.33
C ILE A 133 -12.69 19.11 16.26
#